data_AF-A0A5D3A6F4-F1
#
_entry.id   AF-A0A5D3A6F4-F1
#
_cell.length_a   1.000
_cell.length_b   1.000
_cell.length_c   1.000
_cell.angle_alpha   90.00
_cell.angle_beta   90.00
_cell.angle_gamma   90.00
#
_symmetry.space_group_name_H-M   'P 1'
#
loop_
_entity.id
_entity.type
_entity.pdbx_description
1 polymer ?
#
loop_
_entity_poly.entity_id
_entity_poly.type
_entity_poly.pdbx_seq_one_letter_code
_entity_poly.pdbx_strand_id
1 'polypeptide(L)'
;MAFLKHFFSFLMLMIYLTSVMTDMQIHIDSSITYQNSPFYDDINGAGPMYVEGDKPVAKSDAKSKCCNNHLELGKCIPGEDDNPDKDGKCWNYCIVDCERGGVCKLMSDGHHECHCAC
;
A
#
# COMPACT_ATOMS: atom_id res chain seq x y z
N MET A 1 12.39 19.82 -46.53
CA MET A 1 12.43 20.30 -45.13
C MET A 1 11.11 20.09 -44.37
N ALA A 2 9.94 20.15 -45.01
CA ALA A 2 8.64 19.92 -44.35
C ALA A 2 8.43 18.48 -43.85
N PHE A 3 8.82 17.47 -44.63
CA PHE A 3 8.72 16.05 -44.26
C PHE A 3 9.47 15.71 -42.97
N LEU A 4 10.68 16.26 -42.80
CA LEU A 4 11.49 16.02 -41.62
C LEU A 4 10.83 16.61 -40.36
N LYS A 5 10.19 17.77 -40.48
CA LYS A 5 9.46 18.42 -39.38
C LYS A 5 8.20 17.65 -38.98
N HIS A 6 7.48 17.09 -39.95
CA HIS A 6 6.34 16.21 -39.66
C HIS A 6 6.78 14.91 -39.02
N PHE A 7 7.87 14.29 -39.49
CA PHE A 7 8.42 13.09 -38.89
C PHE A 7 8.78 13.29 -37.40
N PHE A 8 9.47 14.38 -37.05
CA PHE A 8 9.78 14.70 -35.66
C PHE A 8 8.53 14.99 -34.82
N SER A 9 7.52 15.66 -35.39
CA SER A 9 6.26 15.92 -34.69
C SER A 9 5.50 14.63 -34.36
N PHE A 10 5.44 13.69 -35.31
CA PHE A 10 4.83 12.39 -35.08
C PHE A 10 5.62 11.55 -34.08
N LEU A 11 6.95 11.58 -34.15
CA LEU A 11 7.82 10.88 -33.20
C LEU A 11 7.59 11.38 -31.77
N MET A 12 7.56 12.69 -31.55
CA MET A 12 7.32 13.27 -30.23
C MET A 12 5.92 12.93 -29.68
N LEU A 13 4.90 12.91 -30.55
CA LEU A 13 3.55 12.52 -30.15
C LEU A 13 3.50 11.04 -29.71
N MET A 14 4.17 10.15 -30.43
CA MET A 14 4.23 8.72 -30.08
C MET A 14 5.00 8.49 -28.76
N ILE A 15 6.10 9.22 -28.53
CA ILE A 15 6.85 9.18 -27.27
C ILE A 15 5.98 9.69 -26.11
N TYR A 16 5.26 10.80 -26.31
CA TYR A 16 4.35 11.34 -25.29
C TYR A 16 3.24 10.36 -24.94
N LEU A 17 2.57 9.78 -25.95
CA LEU A 17 1.49 8.81 -25.74
C LEU A 17 1.99 7.56 -25.02
N THR A 18 3.15 7.02 -25.41
CA THR A 18 3.75 5.85 -24.73
C THR A 18 4.11 6.15 -23.28
N SER A 19 4.67 7.34 -22.99
CA SER A 19 4.99 7.77 -21.63
C SER A 19 3.75 7.87 -20.72
N VAL A 20 2.64 8.39 -21.24
CA VAL A 20 1.39 8.52 -20.47
C VAL A 20 0.74 7.14 -20.23
N MET A 21 0.79 6.26 -21.23
CA MET A 21 0.24 4.91 -21.10
C MET A 21 1.02 4.03 -20.12
N THR A 22 2.34 4.17 -20.05
CA THR A 22 3.16 3.41 -19.08
C THR A 22 2.90 3.84 -17.64
N ASP A 23 2.72 5.14 -17.38
CA ASP A 23 2.42 5.67 -16.05
C ASP A 23 1.07 5.14 -15.53
N MET A 24 0.04 5.17 -16.37
CA MET A 24 -1.27 4.61 -16.04
C MET A 24 -1.23 3.10 -15.83
N GLN A 25 -0.44 2.36 -16.62
CA GLN A 25 -0.29 0.92 -16.46
C GLN A 25 0.41 0.57 -15.14
N ILE A 26 1.42 1.33 -14.71
CA ILE A 26 2.11 1.12 -13.43
C ILE A 26 1.17 1.30 -12.25
N HIS A 27 0.29 2.31 -12.29
CA HIS A 27 -0.70 2.55 -11.24
C HIS A 27 -1.75 1.41 -11.18
N ILE A 28 -2.19 0.91 -12.34
CA ILE A 28 -3.12 -0.23 -12.43
C ILE A 28 -2.46 -1.52 -11.95
N ASP A 29 -1.24 -1.82 -12.40
CA ASP A 29 -0.50 -3.02 -11.99
C ASP A 29 -0.17 -2.99 -10.50
N SER A 30 0.14 -1.82 -9.92
CA SER A 30 0.35 -1.69 -8.48
C SER A 30 -0.93 -1.97 -7.69
N SER A 31 -2.08 -1.46 -8.16
CA SER A 31 -3.38 -1.72 -7.53
C SER A 31 -3.83 -3.18 -7.67
N ILE A 32 -3.56 -3.82 -8.81
CA ILE A 32 -3.89 -5.24 -9.05
C ILE A 32 -2.95 -6.14 -8.23
N THR A 33 -1.65 -5.81 -8.18
CA THR A 33 -0.68 -6.52 -7.33
C THR A 33 -1.06 -6.40 -5.86
N TYR A 34 -1.54 -5.23 -5.43
CA TYR A 34 -2.07 -5.03 -4.08
C TYR A 34 -3.30 -5.89 -3.80
N GLN A 35 -4.27 -5.96 -4.72
CA GLN A 35 -5.48 -6.79 -4.57
C GLN A 35 -5.20 -8.29 -4.55
N ASN A 36 -4.20 -8.74 -5.31
CA ASN A 36 -3.78 -10.14 -5.34
C ASN A 36 -2.75 -10.47 -4.26
N SER A 37 -2.38 -9.51 -3.41
CA SER A 37 -1.42 -9.74 -2.33
C SER A 37 -2.03 -10.67 -1.29
N PRO A 38 -1.27 -11.65 -0.76
CA PRO A 38 -1.69 -12.48 0.37
C PRO A 38 -2.09 -11.68 1.61
N PHE A 39 -1.70 -10.40 1.66
CA PHE A 39 -1.96 -9.47 2.75
C PHE A 39 -3.20 -8.58 2.54
N TYR A 40 -3.85 -8.62 1.37
CA TYR A 40 -4.95 -7.69 1.05
C TYR A 40 -6.08 -7.76 2.08
N ASP A 41 -6.45 -8.97 2.50
CA ASP A 41 -7.49 -9.21 3.50
C ASP A 41 -7.04 -8.85 4.92
N ASP A 42 -5.75 -8.97 5.23
CA ASP A 42 -5.21 -8.61 6.55
C ASP A 42 -5.14 -7.08 6.72
N ILE A 43 -4.94 -6.34 5.63
CA ILE A 43 -4.86 -4.87 5.63
C ILE A 43 -6.26 -4.23 5.56
N ASN A 44 -7.15 -4.77 4.73
CA ASN A 44 -8.45 -4.17 4.44
C ASN A 44 -9.63 -4.90 5.11
N GLY A 45 -9.39 -6.07 5.68
CA GLY A 45 -10.37 -6.79 6.47
C GLY A 45 -10.69 -6.03 7.76
N ALA A 46 -11.98 -5.95 8.09
CA ALA A 46 -12.35 -5.76 9.48
C ALA A 46 -11.84 -7.01 10.20
N GLY A 47 -10.79 -6.87 11.03
CA GLY A 47 -10.25 -7.98 11.83
C GLY A 47 -11.36 -8.77 12.54
N PRO A 48 -11.10 -10.01 13.00
CA PRO A 48 -12.14 -10.93 13.43
C PRO A 48 -13.08 -10.26 14.45
N MET A 49 -14.35 -10.07 14.08
CA MET A 49 -15.39 -9.61 15.00
C MET A 49 -15.65 -10.70 16.03
N TYR A 50 -15.43 -10.42 17.31
CA TYR A 50 -16.02 -11.20 18.40
C TYR A 50 -17.25 -10.45 18.91
N VAL A 51 -18.33 -11.20 19.11
CA VAL A 51 -19.54 -10.71 19.75
C VAL A 51 -19.36 -10.91 21.25
N GLU A 52 -19.20 -9.81 21.99
CA GLU A 52 -19.29 -9.82 23.45
C GLU A 52 -20.39 -8.83 23.83
N GLY A 53 -21.59 -9.39 24.07
CA GLY A 53 -22.80 -8.65 24.41
C GLY A 53 -23.31 -7.72 23.31
N ASP A 54 -24.12 -8.23 22.36
CA ASP A 54 -24.96 -7.52 21.37
C ASP A 54 -24.36 -6.32 20.59
N LYS A 55 -23.06 -6.07 20.69
CA LYS A 55 -22.35 -5.00 19.97
C LYS A 55 -21.05 -5.55 19.37
N PRO A 56 -20.74 -5.24 18.10
CA PRO A 56 -19.44 -5.55 17.53
C PRO A 56 -18.39 -4.65 18.19
N VAL A 57 -17.44 -5.25 18.92
CA VAL A 57 -16.34 -4.53 19.57
C VAL A 57 -15.03 -5.12 19.05
N ALA A 58 -14.11 -4.26 18.60
CA ALA A 58 -12.74 -4.62 18.29
C ALA A 58 -11.92 -4.74 19.60
N LYS A 59 -11.18 -5.84 19.79
CA LYS A 59 -10.34 -6.15 20.95
C LYS A 59 -9.04 -5.39 20.79
N SER A 60 -8.77 -4.53 21.76
CA SER A 60 -7.47 -4.47 22.41
C SER A 60 -7.34 -5.72 23.30
N ASP A 61 -6.18 -6.34 23.55
CA ASP A 61 -4.88 -5.83 23.94
C ASP A 61 -3.83 -6.90 23.58
N ALA A 62 -2.62 -6.51 23.14
CA ALA A 62 -1.66 -7.30 22.33
C ALA A 62 -2.18 -7.67 20.91
N LYS A 63 -3.48 -7.98 20.83
CA LYS A 63 -4.35 -7.81 19.64
C LYS A 63 -4.55 -6.34 19.23
N SER A 64 -4.05 -5.38 20.02
CA SER A 64 -4.11 -3.94 19.75
C SER A 64 -3.01 -3.45 18.81
N LYS A 65 -1.93 -4.21 18.64
CA LYS A 65 -0.83 -3.88 17.72
C LYS A 65 -1.09 -4.50 16.35
N CYS A 66 -1.25 -5.81 16.28
CA CYS A 66 -1.61 -6.48 15.03
C CYS A 66 -3.03 -6.12 14.61
N CYS A 67 -3.30 -6.18 13.31
CA CYS A 67 -4.57 -5.77 12.71
C CYS A 67 -4.97 -4.30 12.97
N ASN A 68 -4.00 -3.40 13.22
CA ASN A 68 -4.27 -2.01 13.56
C ASN A 68 -3.33 -1.05 12.82
N ASN A 69 -3.81 0.18 12.61
CA ASN A 69 -2.99 1.27 12.12
C ASN A 69 -2.24 1.93 13.28
N HIS A 70 -1.04 2.41 13.02
CA HIS A 70 -0.14 3.03 14.00
C HIS A 70 0.28 4.43 13.54
N LEU A 71 -0.59 5.43 13.79
CA LEU A 71 -0.32 6.83 13.47
C LEU A 71 0.90 7.38 14.24
N GLU A 72 1.20 6.82 15.41
CA GLU A 72 2.34 7.20 16.24
C GLU A 72 3.71 6.96 15.58
N LEU A 73 3.77 6.10 14.57
CA LEU A 73 4.98 5.89 13.75
C LEU A 73 5.17 6.95 12.67
N GLY A 74 4.19 7.84 12.50
CA GLY A 74 4.16 8.87 11.48
C GLY A 74 3.92 8.33 10.07
N LYS A 75 4.04 9.22 9.08
CA LYS A 75 3.89 8.87 7.66
C LYS A 75 4.90 7.80 7.25
N CYS A 76 4.51 6.96 6.31
CA CYS A 76 5.38 5.94 5.72
C CYS A 76 5.44 6.07 4.19
N ILE A 77 6.45 5.44 3.59
CA ILE A 77 6.71 5.35 2.15
C ILE A 77 6.50 3.89 1.71
N PRO A 78 5.54 3.61 0.80
CA PRO A 78 5.35 2.28 0.24
C PRO A 78 6.60 1.74 -0.47
N GLY A 79 6.96 0.49 -0.22
CA GLY A 79 8.14 -0.20 -0.78
C GLY A 79 9.45 0.06 -0.02
N GLU A 80 9.48 1.02 0.90
CA GLU A 80 10.62 1.35 1.75
C GLU A 80 10.34 0.99 3.21
N ASP A 81 9.29 1.56 3.79
CA ASP A 81 8.97 1.37 5.22
C ASP A 81 8.31 0.02 5.52
N ASP A 82 7.77 -0.67 4.53
CA ASP A 82 7.18 -2.01 4.63
C ASP A 82 8.10 -3.13 4.14
N ASN A 83 9.35 -2.80 3.81
CA ASN A 83 10.28 -3.74 3.20
C ASN A 83 11.05 -4.55 4.27
N PRO A 84 10.95 -5.90 4.27
CA PRO A 84 11.66 -6.77 5.20
C PRO A 84 13.19 -6.75 5.03
N ASP A 85 13.68 -6.46 3.83
CA ASP A 85 15.09 -6.53 3.47
C ASP A 85 15.83 -5.18 3.65
N LYS A 86 15.09 -4.10 3.92
CA LYS A 86 15.63 -2.72 4.02
C LYS A 86 15.39 -2.07 5.36
N ASP A 87 15.19 -2.86 6.41
CA ASP A 87 14.88 -2.36 7.76
C ASP A 87 13.66 -1.42 7.77
N GLY A 88 12.65 -1.72 6.96
CA GLY A 88 11.46 -0.88 6.83
C GLY A 88 10.81 -0.62 8.18
N LYS A 89 10.51 0.65 8.48
CA LYS A 89 9.96 1.07 9.79
C LYS A 89 8.68 0.33 10.18
N CYS A 90 7.72 0.23 9.26
CA CYS A 90 6.45 -0.47 9.49
C CYS A 90 6.70 -1.97 9.65
N TRP A 91 7.56 -2.56 8.81
CA TRP A 91 7.94 -3.97 8.93
C TRP A 91 8.55 -4.27 10.29
N ASN A 92 9.62 -3.56 10.65
CA ASN A 92 10.40 -3.76 11.86
C ASN A 92 9.60 -3.53 13.13
N TYR A 93 8.73 -2.52 13.14
CA TYR A 93 7.84 -2.31 14.27
C TYR A 93 6.91 -3.51 14.46
N CYS A 94 6.26 -3.97 13.40
CA CYS A 94 5.21 -4.97 13.50
C CYS A 94 5.75 -6.40 13.67
N ILE A 95 6.86 -6.77 13.03
CA ILE A 95 7.36 -8.16 12.97
C ILE A 95 7.72 -8.76 14.34
N VAL A 96 7.98 -7.89 15.33
CA VAL A 96 8.29 -8.30 16.70
C VAL A 96 7.12 -9.01 17.37
N ASP A 97 5.89 -8.55 17.11
CA ASP A 97 4.68 -9.03 17.79
C ASP A 97 3.63 -9.60 16.81
N CYS A 98 3.78 -9.33 15.50
CA CYS A 98 2.88 -9.75 14.42
C CYS A 98 3.68 -10.57 13.41
N GLU A 99 3.40 -11.87 13.31
CA GLU A 99 4.17 -12.83 12.48
C GLU A 99 4.30 -12.40 11.01
N ARG A 100 3.31 -11.64 10.54
CA ARG A 100 3.20 -11.15 9.17
C ARG A 100 3.89 -9.79 8.93
N GLY A 101 4.36 -9.11 9.98
CA GLY A 101 4.98 -7.79 9.85
C GLY A 101 3.97 -6.69 9.58
N GLY A 102 4.41 -5.60 8.95
CA GLY A 102 3.62 -4.39 8.78
C GLY A 102 3.82 -3.76 7.41
N VAL A 103 2.77 -3.10 6.92
CA VAL A 103 2.71 -2.47 5.60
C VAL A 103 2.51 -0.97 5.69
N CYS A 104 2.86 -0.26 4.61
CA CYS A 104 2.55 1.15 4.49
C CYS A 104 1.19 1.35 3.78
N LYS A 105 0.12 1.45 4.56
CA LYS A 105 -1.26 1.47 4.07
C LYS A 105 -1.70 2.86 3.66
N LEU A 106 -2.35 2.99 2.50
CA LEU A 106 -3.04 4.20 2.08
C LEU A 106 -4.39 4.32 2.80
N MET A 107 -4.60 5.43 3.50
CA MET A 107 -5.82 5.77 4.23
C MET A 107 -6.84 6.47 3.33
N SER A 108 -8.11 6.51 3.75
CA SER A 108 -9.20 7.07 2.94
C SER A 108 -9.10 8.57 2.68
N ASP A 109 -8.38 9.30 3.52
CA ASP A 109 -8.03 10.72 3.40
C ASP A 109 -6.70 10.96 2.65
N GLY A 110 -6.09 9.90 2.13
CA GLY A 110 -5.00 9.97 1.17
C GLY A 110 -3.59 10.04 1.79
N HIS A 111 -3.44 10.00 3.11
CA HIS A 111 -2.12 9.80 3.72
C HIS A 111 -1.81 8.32 3.93
N HIS A 112 -0.54 8.03 4.20
CA HIS A 112 -0.08 6.68 4.47
C HIS A 112 0.24 6.50 5.96
N GLU A 113 -0.18 5.37 6.51
CA GLU A 113 0.11 4.94 7.89
C GLU A 113 0.67 3.52 7.90
N CYS A 114 1.52 3.22 8.88
CA CYS A 114 1.91 1.85 9.12
C CYS A 114 0.71 1.05 9.65
N HIS A 115 0.44 -0.10 9.03
CA HIS A 115 -0.58 -1.04 9.48
C HIS A 115 0.10 -2.38 9.78
N CYS A 116 -0.01 -2.88 11.00
CA CYS A 116 0.47 -4.22 11.31
C CYS A 116 -0.55 -5.24 10.83
N ALA A 117 -0.10 -6.22 10.04
CA ALA A 117 -0.97 -7.27 9.54
C ALA A 117 -1.46 -8.19 10.67
N CYS A 118 -2.63 -8.79 10.44
CA CYS A 118 -3.04 -10.02 11.12
C CYS A 118 -2.18 -11.19 10.61
#